data_AF-D0EJH2-F1
#
_entry.id   AF-D0EJH2-F1
#
_cell.length_a   1.000
_cell.length_b   1.000
_cell.length_c   1.000
_cell.angle_alpha   90.00
_cell.angle_beta   90.00
_cell.angle_gamma   90.00
#
_symmetry.space_group_name_H-M   'P 1'
#
loop_
_entity.id
_entity.type
_entity.pdbx_description
1 polymer ?
#
loop_
_entity_poly.entity_id
_entity_poly.type
_entity_poly.pdbx_seq_one_letter_code
_entity_poly.pdbx_strand_id
1 'polypeptide(L)'
;RDTPLLGTLILAGVVGVYAAIGIVIHLRNLPSIVVSLGMSFVWAGLAVLLLPAPGGQPPDWVRALMTAKPPFAPMAIIASIVIALVAHLLVMRSSLGVLIRGVGGNERSVERAGWSVLAARAAAYGLAGVFAVLAGIALVGL
;
A
#
# COMPACT_ATOMS: atom_id res chain seq x y z
N ARG A 1 -2.94 19.54 19.49
CA ARG A 1 -1.67 19.96 18.85
C ARG A 1 -1.57 19.14 17.59
N ASP A 2 -1.75 19.77 16.44
CA ASP A 2 -1.67 19.06 15.17
C ASP A 2 -0.20 18.73 14.91
N THR A 3 0.16 17.44 14.98
CA THR A 3 1.51 16.95 14.70
C THR A 3 1.49 16.21 13.35
N PRO A 4 1.35 16.94 12.21
CA PRO A 4 1.25 16.31 10.90
C PRO A 4 2.47 15.45 10.58
N LEU A 5 3.63 15.87 11.06
CA LEU A 5 4.90 15.17 10.85
C LEU A 5 4.91 13.80 11.53
N LEU A 6 4.36 13.70 12.74
CA LEU A 6 4.21 12.43 13.45
C LEU A 6 3.24 11.51 12.71
N GLY A 7 2.11 12.04 12.24
CA GLY A 7 1.16 11.28 11.41
C GLY A 7 1.80 10.73 10.14
N THR A 8 2.55 11.55 9.39
CA THR A 8 3.25 11.11 8.18
C THR A 8 4.30 10.03 8.48
N LEU A 9 5.02 10.14 9.60
CA LEU A 9 6.00 9.13 10.01
C LEU A 9 5.34 7.81 10.38
N ILE A 10 4.19 7.83 11.07
CA ILE A 10 3.42 6.61 11.35
C ILE A 10 2.99 5.95 10.04
N LEU A 11 2.42 6.71 9.11
CA LEU A 11 1.96 6.17 7.82
C LEU A 11 3.11 5.60 6.99
N ALA A 12 4.26 6.28 6.96
CA ALA A 12 5.49 5.74 6.34
C ALA A 12 5.98 4.47 7.05
N GLY A 13 5.87 4.44 8.39
CA GLY A 13 6.17 3.25 9.20
C GLY A 13 5.30 2.05 8.84
N VAL A 14 3.99 2.25 8.60
CA VAL A 14 3.07 1.20 8.15
C VAL A 14 3.53 0.61 6.81
N VAL A 15 3.95 1.45 5.85
CA VAL A 15 4.51 0.98 4.58
C VAL A 15 5.77 0.13 4.81
N GLY A 16 6.66 0.57 5.70
CA GLY A 16 7.84 -0.19 6.10
C GLY A 16 7.51 -1.54 6.75
N VAL A 17 6.49 -1.58 7.61
CA VAL A 17 6.00 -2.82 8.23
C VAL A 17 5.52 -3.81 7.16
N TYR A 18 4.77 -3.35 6.16
CA TYR A 18 4.34 -4.21 5.05
C TYR A 18 5.51 -4.73 4.22
N ALA A 19 6.52 -3.90 3.92
CA ALA A 19 7.73 -4.36 3.26
C ALA A 19 8.47 -5.43 4.08
N ALA A 20 8.57 -5.24 5.41
CA ALA A 20 9.16 -6.21 6.33
C ALA A 20 8.34 -7.52 6.41
N ILE A 21 7.01 -7.45 6.38
CA ILE A 21 6.15 -8.63 6.28
C ILE A 21 6.44 -9.40 4.99
N GLY A 22 6.62 -8.72 3.86
CA GLY A 22 7.01 -9.35 2.59
C GLY A 22 8.34 -10.09 2.67
N ILE A 23 9.32 -9.52 3.39
CA ILE A 23 10.61 -10.16 3.70
C ILE A 23 10.40 -11.42 4.55
N VAL A 24 9.62 -11.32 5.63
CA VAL A 24 9.33 -12.47 6.53
C VAL A 24 8.64 -13.60 5.78
N ILE A 25 7.63 -13.29 4.96
CA ILE A 25 6.91 -14.27 4.13
C ILE A 25 7.89 -15.05 3.26
N HIS A 26 8.82 -14.37 2.61
CA HIS A 26 9.82 -15.01 1.75
C HIS A 26 10.82 -15.84 2.56
N LEU A 27 11.44 -15.27 3.59
CA LEU A 27 12.48 -15.95 4.38
C LEU A 27 11.95 -17.18 5.12
N ARG A 28 10.67 -17.13 5.53
CA ARG A 28 10.02 -18.20 6.28
C ARG A 28 9.20 -19.14 5.40
N ASN A 29 9.20 -18.94 4.08
CA ASN A 29 8.40 -19.69 3.11
C ASN A 29 6.94 -19.86 3.55
N LEU A 30 6.36 -18.78 4.09
CA LEU A 30 4.99 -18.81 4.61
C LEU A 30 3.99 -18.55 3.47
N PRO A 31 2.78 -19.14 3.52
CA PRO A 31 1.71 -18.76 2.62
C PRO A 31 1.33 -17.28 2.80
N SER A 32 1.44 -16.50 1.73
CA SER A 32 1.17 -15.05 1.73
C SER A 32 -0.22 -14.69 2.24
N ILE A 33 -1.21 -15.48 1.83
CA ILE A 33 -2.61 -15.27 2.17
C ILE A 33 -2.87 -15.40 3.67
N VAL A 34 -2.20 -16.35 4.33
CA VAL A 34 -2.36 -16.62 5.77
C VAL A 34 -1.78 -15.45 6.56
N VAL A 35 -0.60 -14.96 6.17
CA VAL A 35 0.03 -13.81 6.84
C VAL A 35 -0.78 -12.54 6.63
N SER A 36 -1.28 -12.28 5.41
CA SER A 36 -2.12 -11.10 5.16
C SER A 36 -3.45 -11.13 5.91
N LEU A 37 -4.09 -12.31 5.99
CA LEU A 37 -5.31 -12.48 6.78
C LEU A 37 -5.02 -12.37 8.29
N GLY A 38 -3.92 -12.96 8.77
CA GLY A 38 -3.50 -12.80 10.16
C GLY A 38 -3.27 -11.33 10.53
N MET A 39 -2.62 -10.57 9.64
CA MET A 39 -2.37 -9.14 9.84
C MET A 39 -3.64 -8.30 9.87
N SER A 40 -4.72 -8.69 9.19
CA SER A 40 -5.99 -7.93 9.28
C SER A 40 -6.55 -7.93 10.71
N PHE A 41 -6.44 -9.06 11.43
CA PHE A 41 -6.82 -9.14 12.84
C PHE A 41 -5.91 -8.31 13.73
N VAL A 42 -4.60 -8.32 13.46
CA VAL A 42 -3.64 -7.49 14.20
C VAL A 42 -3.97 -6.00 14.03
N TRP A 43 -4.20 -5.55 12.80
CA TRP A 43 -4.58 -4.15 12.53
C TRP A 43 -5.93 -3.78 13.12
N ALA A 44 -6.93 -4.66 13.04
CA ALA A 44 -8.25 -4.42 13.64
C ALA A 44 -8.16 -4.32 15.17
N GLY A 45 -7.44 -5.24 15.82
CA GLY A 45 -7.22 -5.20 17.26
C GLY A 45 -6.47 -3.95 17.70
N LEU A 46 -5.40 -3.60 16.98
CA LEU A 46 -4.59 -2.41 17.25
C LEU A 46 -5.39 -1.11 17.05
N ALA A 47 -6.28 -1.07 16.06
CA ALA A 47 -7.20 0.04 15.85
C ALA A 47 -8.13 0.25 17.06
N VAL A 48 -8.76 -0.82 17.56
CA VAL A 48 -9.67 -0.75 18.72
C VAL A 48 -8.95 -0.37 20.01
N LEU A 49 -7.71 -0.85 20.21
CA LEU A 49 -6.91 -0.49 21.37
C LEU A 49 -6.46 0.98 21.36
N LEU A 50 -6.15 1.53 20.18
CA LEU A 50 -5.72 2.92 20.05
C LEU A 50 -6.90 3.90 20.11
N LEU A 51 -7.96 3.61 19.37
CA LEU A 51 -9.13 4.46 19.29
C LEU A 51 -10.40 3.60 19.10
N PRO A 52 -11.21 3.39 20.15
CA PRO A 52 -12.37 2.48 20.10
C PRO A 52 -13.45 2.88 19.11
N ALA A 53 -13.53 4.15 18.74
CA ALA A 53 -14.48 4.69 17.78
C ALA A 53 -13.74 5.51 16.71
N PRO A 54 -14.17 5.49 15.43
CA PRO A 54 -13.60 6.35 14.41
C PRO A 54 -13.64 7.81 14.87
N GLY A 55 -12.49 8.47 14.91
CA GLY A 55 -12.36 9.84 15.39
C GLY A 55 -11.17 10.55 14.77
N GLY A 56 -11.16 11.88 14.90
CA GLY A 56 -10.23 12.77 14.19
C GLY A 56 -10.88 13.47 13.00
N GLN A 57 -10.22 14.49 12.48
CA GLN A 57 -10.62 15.17 11.25
C GLN A 57 -9.55 14.96 10.17
N PRO A 58 -9.94 14.62 8.93
CA PRO A 58 -9.00 14.61 7.82
C PRO A 58 -8.44 16.02 7.58
N PRO A 59 -7.23 16.15 7.03
CA PRO A 59 -6.76 17.42 6.50
C PRO A 59 -7.75 17.98 5.46
N ASP A 60 -7.96 19.29 5.47
CA ASP A 60 -8.93 19.96 4.60
C ASP A 60 -8.73 19.64 3.11
N TRP A 61 -7.48 19.48 2.67
CA TRP A 61 -7.16 19.13 1.29
C TRP A 61 -7.61 17.71 0.90
N VAL A 62 -7.59 16.74 1.84
CA VAL A 62 -8.06 15.37 1.59
C VAL A 62 -9.57 15.39 1.39
N ARG A 63 -10.27 16.10 2.27
CA ARG A 63 -11.72 16.26 2.21
C ARG A 63 -12.15 17.00 0.95
N ALA A 64 -11.46 18.08 0.58
CA ALA A 64 -11.72 18.81 -0.66
C ALA A 64 -11.52 17.93 -1.90
N LEU A 65 -10.49 17.07 -1.91
CA LEU A 65 -10.23 16.15 -3.03
C LEU A 65 -11.32 15.07 -3.16
N MET A 66 -11.77 14.48 -2.04
CA MET A 66 -12.79 13.43 -2.05
C MET A 66 -14.20 13.95 -2.32
N THR A 67 -14.50 15.19 -1.91
CA THR A 67 -15.81 15.82 -2.13
C THR A 67 -15.89 16.64 -3.43
N ALA A 68 -14.78 16.77 -4.17
CA ALA A 68 -14.75 17.44 -5.46
C ALA A 68 -15.72 16.77 -6.44
N LYS A 69 -16.57 17.57 -7.08
CA LYS A 69 -17.52 17.13 -8.10
C LYS A 69 -17.15 17.72 -9.46
N PRO A 70 -16.24 17.08 -10.21
CA PRO A 70 -15.91 17.53 -11.56
C PRO A 70 -17.14 17.39 -12.48
N PRO A 71 -17.36 18.36 -13.40
CA PRO A 71 -18.58 18.42 -14.19
C PRO A 71 -18.70 17.33 -15.27
N PHE A 72 -17.60 16.67 -15.63
CA PHE A 72 -17.54 15.73 -16.75
C PHE A 72 -17.80 14.27 -16.37
N ALA A 73 -17.49 13.85 -15.14
CA ALA A 73 -17.69 12.47 -14.66
C ALA A 73 -17.61 12.39 -13.13
N PRO A 74 -18.22 11.38 -12.48
CA PRO A 74 -18.03 11.12 -11.05
C PRO A 74 -16.55 11.01 -10.68
N MET A 75 -16.15 11.62 -9.56
CA MET A 75 -14.76 11.62 -9.08
C MET A 75 -14.18 10.21 -8.96
N ALA A 76 -15.01 9.21 -8.61
CA ALA A 76 -14.60 7.80 -8.55
C ALA A 76 -14.09 7.27 -9.91
N ILE A 77 -14.72 7.65 -11.03
CA ILE A 77 -14.29 7.22 -12.37
C ILE A 77 -12.94 7.86 -12.71
N ILE A 78 -12.81 9.16 -12.48
CA ILE A 78 -11.58 9.90 -12.74
C ILE A 78 -10.43 9.34 -11.89
N ALA A 79 -10.65 9.16 -10.58
CA ALA A 79 -9.68 8.57 -9.67
C ALA A 79 -9.27 7.15 -10.13
N SER A 80 -10.22 6.33 -10.57
CA SER A 80 -9.93 4.98 -11.07
C SER A 80 -9.06 5.00 -12.32
N ILE A 81 -9.34 5.92 -13.27
CA ILE A 81 -8.52 6.09 -14.48
C ILE A 81 -7.11 6.56 -14.12
N VAL A 82 -6.98 7.53 -13.21
CA VAL A 82 -5.66 8.02 -12.77
C VAL A 82 -4.88 6.90 -12.08
N ILE A 83 -5.51 6.15 -11.17
CA ILE A 83 -4.88 5.01 -10.48
C ILE A 83 -4.47 3.95 -11.49
N ALA A 84 -5.34 3.61 -12.45
CA ALA A 84 -5.01 2.66 -13.51
C ALA A 84 -3.82 3.11 -14.36
N LEU A 85 -3.75 4.39 -14.72
CA LEU A 85 -2.63 4.94 -15.47
C LEU A 85 -1.32 4.89 -14.67
N VAL A 86 -1.37 5.31 -13.40
CA VAL A 86 -0.20 5.27 -12.50
C VAL A 86 0.26 3.83 -12.28
N ALA A 87 -0.67 2.91 -12.01
CA ALA A 87 -0.37 1.50 -11.86
C ALA A 87 0.20 0.90 -13.15
N HIS A 88 -0.33 1.28 -14.32
CA HIS A 88 0.20 0.85 -15.60
C HIS A 88 1.64 1.34 -15.81
N LEU A 89 1.93 2.61 -15.52
CA LEU A 89 3.29 3.14 -15.65
C LEU A 89 4.25 2.48 -14.65
N LEU A 90 3.85 2.33 -13.40
CA LEU A 90 4.65 1.67 -12.37
C LEU A 90 4.89 0.20 -12.70
N VAL A 91 3.87 -0.54 -13.11
CA VAL A 91 4.02 -1.96 -13.41
C VAL A 91 4.70 -2.11 -14.76
N MET A 92 4.12 -1.63 -15.86
CA MET A 92 4.59 -1.95 -17.20
C MET A 92 5.86 -1.22 -17.61
N ARG A 93 6.13 -0.01 -17.10
CA ARG A 93 7.27 0.80 -17.54
C ARG A 93 8.42 0.91 -16.56
N SER A 94 8.27 0.48 -15.30
CA SER A 94 9.38 0.54 -14.33
C SER A 94 10.19 -0.75 -14.26
N SER A 95 11.48 -0.61 -13.90
CA SER A 95 12.38 -1.74 -13.61
C SER A 95 11.89 -2.58 -12.42
N LEU A 96 11.30 -1.93 -11.41
CA LEU A 96 10.68 -2.57 -10.26
C LEU A 96 9.51 -3.47 -10.70
N GLY A 97 8.65 -2.97 -11.59
CA GLY A 97 7.52 -3.73 -12.12
C GLY A 97 7.94 -4.93 -12.95
N VAL A 98 9.00 -4.80 -13.77
CA VAL A 98 9.60 -5.93 -14.49
C VAL A 98 10.13 -6.98 -13.51
N LEU A 99 10.81 -6.55 -12.45
CA LEU A 99 11.36 -7.45 -11.44
C LEU A 99 10.25 -8.21 -10.68
N ILE A 100 9.19 -7.52 -10.24
CA ILE A 100 8.05 -8.16 -9.57
C ILE A 100 7.37 -9.19 -10.49
N ARG A 101 7.11 -8.83 -11.76
CA ARG A 101 6.51 -9.78 -12.73
C ARG A 101 7.45 -10.95 -13.02
N GLY A 102 8.75 -10.68 -13.11
CA GLY A 102 9.78 -11.71 -13.30
C GLY A 102 9.80 -12.72 -12.18
N VAL A 103 9.75 -12.27 -10.92
CA VAL A 103 9.70 -13.15 -9.74
C VAL A 103 8.42 -13.99 -9.73
N GLY A 104 7.29 -13.39 -10.10
CA GLY A 104 6.01 -14.11 -10.19
C GLY A 104 5.97 -15.19 -11.28
N GLY A 105 6.73 -15.03 -12.36
CA GLY A 105 6.83 -16.00 -13.45
C GLY A 105 7.86 -17.10 -13.20
N ASN A 106 9.10 -16.71 -12.90
CA ASN A 106 10.20 -17.66 -12.63
C ASN A 106 11.26 -17.03 -11.71
N GLU A 107 11.15 -17.31 -10.42
CA GLU A 107 12.07 -16.83 -9.39
C GLU A 107 13.55 -17.16 -9.69
N ARG A 108 13.81 -18.38 -10.21
CA ARG A 108 15.18 -18.83 -10.52
C ARG A 108 15.82 -18.04 -11.65
N SER A 109 15.04 -17.53 -12.61
CA SER A 109 15.61 -16.72 -13.70
C SER A 109 16.03 -15.34 -13.20
N VAL A 110 15.29 -14.78 -12.24
CA VAL A 110 15.61 -13.51 -11.60
C VAL A 110 16.87 -13.63 -10.73
N GLU A 111 17.00 -14.70 -9.95
CA GLU A 111 18.21 -14.97 -9.17
C GLU A 111 19.45 -15.15 -10.05
N ARG A 112 19.31 -15.88 -11.16
CA ARG A 112 20.40 -16.06 -12.15
C ARG A 112 20.80 -14.77 -12.84
N ALA A 113 19.87 -13.82 -12.99
CA ALA A 113 20.16 -12.49 -13.50
C ALA A 113 20.84 -11.57 -12.45
N GLY A 114 21.14 -12.07 -11.24
CA GLY A 114 21.84 -11.36 -10.17
C GLY A 114 20.95 -10.42 -9.36
N TRP A 115 19.62 -10.46 -9.55
CA TRP A 115 18.70 -9.61 -8.83
C TRP A 115 18.21 -10.26 -7.53
N SER A 116 18.06 -9.45 -6.48
CA SER A 116 17.54 -9.93 -5.20
C SER A 116 16.03 -10.13 -5.27
N VAL A 117 15.61 -11.40 -5.18
CA VAL A 117 14.18 -11.73 -5.07
C VAL A 117 13.58 -11.23 -3.77
N LEU A 118 14.36 -11.27 -2.68
CA LEU A 118 13.94 -10.73 -1.40
C LEU A 118 13.55 -9.25 -1.52
N ALA A 119 14.38 -8.44 -2.17
CA ALA A 119 14.11 -7.03 -2.39
C ALA A 119 12.87 -6.81 -3.29
N ALA A 120 12.69 -7.65 -4.31
CA ALA A 120 11.52 -7.60 -5.17
C ALA A 120 10.21 -7.88 -4.42
N ARG A 121 10.21 -8.91 -3.56
CA ARG A 121 9.06 -9.25 -2.71
C ARG A 121 8.81 -8.17 -1.66
N ALA A 122 9.86 -7.66 -1.01
CA ALA A 122 9.75 -6.54 -0.09
C ALA A 122 9.11 -5.30 -0.75
N ALA A 123 9.55 -4.97 -1.97
CA ALA A 123 9.00 -3.87 -2.74
C ALA A 123 7.53 -4.11 -3.14
N ALA A 124 7.17 -5.34 -3.52
CA ALA A 124 5.78 -5.69 -3.84
C ALA A 124 4.84 -5.49 -2.65
N TYR A 125 5.23 -5.99 -1.46
CA TYR A 125 4.44 -5.79 -0.25
C TYR A 125 4.46 -4.34 0.25
N GLY A 126 5.60 -3.65 0.14
CA GLY A 126 5.69 -2.22 0.43
C GLY A 126 4.73 -1.41 -0.45
N LEU A 127 4.66 -1.71 -1.76
CA LEU A 127 3.71 -1.08 -2.67
C LEU A 127 2.25 -1.36 -2.27
N ALA A 128 1.95 -2.58 -1.83
CA ALA A 128 0.64 -2.91 -1.27
C ALA A 128 0.33 -2.07 -0.01
N GLY A 129 1.33 -1.86 0.86
CA GLY A 129 1.23 -0.98 2.02
C GLY A 129 0.96 0.48 1.64
N VAL A 130 1.59 1.00 0.60
CA VAL A 130 1.33 2.35 0.07
C VAL A 130 -0.14 2.46 -0.38
N PHE A 131 -0.63 1.50 -1.15
CA PHE A 131 -2.04 1.51 -1.58
C PHE A 131 -3.01 1.38 -0.40
N ALA A 132 -2.68 0.57 0.61
CA ALA A 132 -3.49 0.45 1.82
C ALA A 132 -3.59 1.77 2.59
N VAL A 133 -2.46 2.47 2.76
CA VAL A 133 -2.42 3.80 3.39
C VAL A 133 -3.24 4.82 2.60
N LEU A 134 -3.05 4.87 1.28
CA LEU A 134 -3.81 5.79 0.41
C LEU A 134 -5.32 5.51 0.46
N ALA A 135 -5.71 4.24 0.47
CA ALA A 135 -7.11 3.83 0.61
C ALA A 135 -7.69 4.25 1.97
N GLY A 136 -6.93 4.09 3.06
CA GLY A 136 -7.34 4.55 4.39
C GLY A 136 -7.53 6.07 4.46
N ILE A 137 -6.61 6.85 3.89
CA ILE A 137 -6.73 8.32 3.81
C ILE A 137 -7.96 8.71 3.00
N ALA A 138 -8.20 8.06 1.86
CA ALA A 138 -9.38 8.31 1.03
C ALA A 138 -10.69 8.02 1.76
N LEU A 139 -10.73 6.92 2.54
CA LEU A 139 -11.90 6.54 3.32
C LEU A 139 -12.24 7.58 4.40
N VAL A 140 -11.24 8.15 5.07
CA VAL A 140 -11.45 9.19 6.10
C VAL A 140 -11.85 10.53 5.48
N GLY A 141 -11.53 10.77 4.21
CA GLY A 141 -11.87 12.00 3.49
C GLY A 141 -13.32 12.08 2.99
N LEU A 142 -14.05 10.96 2.99
CA LEU A 142 -15.47 10.86 2.61
C LEU A 142 -16.39 11.32 3.74
#